data_AF-A0A2V1EAC2-F1
#
_entry.id   AF-A0A2V1EAC2-F1
#
_cell.length_a   1.000
_cell.length_b   1.000
_cell.length_c   1.000
_cell.angle_alpha   90.00
_cell.angle_beta   90.00
_cell.angle_gamma   90.00
#
_symmetry.space_group_name_H-M   'P 1'
#
loop_
_entity.id
_entity.type
_entity.pdbx_description
1 polymer ?
#
loop_
_entity_poly.entity_id
_entity_poly.type
_entity_poly.pdbx_seq_one_letter_code
_entity_poly.pdbx_strand_id
1 'polypeptide(L)'
;VVMSLKDAMLQDGHVKGTLAERLQVQSVNAQDLEFKPIDVPIPPIPMLSYGLDRVLFNPGVYRLQDPRSRVYNFDPYLEKIMKVNEFDFSALEEYKTSSQDPDLLAITERLGTKFTGSTSSMSGILQHFHYLLSSHRGLNHDMLSRAFPKPSDKFSKITQAPNAVFLRWKNGVYAIDADKAYDTPNIMSWLGNSLEKLLTVEKDDFERYRKSNPEKAPEELGGRCFHYSSQGNFLMRSQLDAVDPRLPGSGVFDLKTRAVVSIRMDHQQYEKGSGYQLRYDHGQWESFEREFYDMTRATMLKYSLQVRMGRMDGIFVAYHNIERIFGFQYLSLPDLDLVLHGQSDTCLGDQEFKFSIHLLDEALQKAIEKFPEQTLRLHFLTKSGKSEFMYIFAEPVTDAQADEIQATNKALTEQFEREVVGIGRPGSDEQGLQAEWQNIQHRVDEEVKDDNSESIEEAEENEEESEDSEELDEETDTTVEDVKSQKQALGAMTTWATSNGPLAGWTLAIRNRINGKYVSRPEGLAPNDNWSVEYHLNELPEHSVWSLYNKVKDERSKSIGEQRESDEVGLQFYRKMIHKYSAAGRAWRDQQDEIENETGQTVYEPFGPGS
;
A
#
# COMPACT_ATOMS: atom_id res chain seq x y z
N VAL A 1 -22.88 32.30 3.50
CA VAL A 1 -23.33 32.21 2.08
C VAL A 1 -22.13 31.82 1.27
N VAL A 2 -22.10 30.57 0.80
CA VAL A 2 -20.94 29.94 0.15
C VAL A 2 -20.92 30.39 -1.30
N MET A 3 -19.85 31.05 -1.73
CA MET A 3 -19.66 31.46 -3.12
C MET A 3 -19.11 30.25 -3.90
N SER A 4 -19.79 29.84 -4.96
CA SER A 4 -19.34 28.70 -5.77
C SER A 4 -18.20 29.12 -6.71
N LEU A 5 -17.32 28.19 -7.11
CA LEU A 5 -16.28 28.44 -8.12
C LEU A 5 -16.88 29.00 -9.44
N LYS A 6 -18.14 28.67 -9.72
CA LYS A 6 -18.88 29.18 -10.88
C LYS A 6 -19.17 30.68 -10.75
N ASP A 7 -19.44 31.17 -9.54
CA ASP A 7 -19.69 32.59 -9.27
C ASP A 7 -18.41 33.43 -9.30
N ALA A 8 -17.26 32.82 -8.96
CA ALA A 8 -15.95 33.43 -9.16
C ALA A 8 -15.56 33.48 -10.65
N MET A 9 -16.01 32.53 -11.47
CA MET A 9 -15.71 32.48 -12.91
C MET A 9 -16.73 33.23 -13.80
N LEU A 10 -17.95 33.50 -13.32
CA LEU A 10 -19.03 34.11 -14.12
C LEU A 10 -19.22 35.62 -13.87
N GLN A 11 -18.53 36.24 -12.91
CA GLN A 11 -18.59 37.69 -12.70
C GLN A 11 -17.82 38.51 -13.77
N ASP A 12 -17.14 37.88 -14.72
CA ASP A 12 -16.41 38.55 -15.82
C ASP A 12 -17.27 38.88 -17.05
N GLY A 13 -18.60 38.90 -16.89
CA GLY A 13 -19.51 39.44 -17.88
C GLY A 13 -19.64 40.96 -17.77
N HIS A 14 -18.71 41.69 -18.39
CA HIS A 14 -18.68 43.17 -18.59
C HIS A 14 -17.82 44.02 -17.66
N VAL A 15 -16.49 43.85 -17.71
CA VAL A 15 -15.57 45.02 -17.67
C VAL A 15 -14.40 44.76 -18.63
N LYS A 16 -14.36 45.51 -19.74
CA LYS A 16 -13.18 45.53 -20.63
C LYS A 16 -12.05 46.32 -19.96
N GLY A 17 -11.03 45.58 -19.51
CA GLY A 17 -9.64 46.01 -19.46
C GLY A 17 -9.15 46.65 -18.17
N THR A 18 -8.47 45.86 -17.33
CA THR A 18 -7.06 46.05 -16.89
C THR A 18 -6.62 44.89 -15.99
N LEU A 19 -5.58 44.16 -16.40
CA LEU A 19 -4.84 43.09 -15.70
C LEU A 19 -5.66 41.97 -15.02
N ALA A 20 -6.11 40.99 -15.81
CA ALA A 20 -6.16 39.62 -15.30
C ALA A 20 -4.71 39.16 -15.10
N GLU A 21 -4.31 38.83 -13.87
CA GLU A 21 -3.02 38.19 -13.61
C GLU A 21 -2.92 36.96 -14.51
N ARG A 22 -1.90 36.91 -15.36
CA ARG A 22 -1.66 35.75 -16.23
C ARG A 22 -1.34 34.56 -15.32
N LEU A 23 -2.27 33.61 -15.22
CA LEU A 23 -2.03 32.34 -14.53
C LEU A 23 -0.74 31.72 -15.08
N GLN A 24 0.20 31.39 -14.18
CA GLN A 24 1.48 30.79 -14.56
C GLN A 24 1.28 29.30 -14.85
N VAL A 25 0.68 29.00 -16.00
CA VAL A 25 0.51 27.61 -16.47
C VAL A 25 1.84 27.11 -17.02
N GLN A 26 2.30 26.00 -16.47
CA GLN A 26 3.46 25.27 -16.96
C GLN A 26 2.99 24.08 -17.81
N SER A 27 3.86 23.59 -18.69
CA SER A 27 3.57 22.43 -19.53
C SER A 27 4.79 21.54 -19.64
N VAL A 28 4.56 20.24 -19.57
CA VAL A 28 5.59 19.20 -19.66
C VAL A 28 5.12 18.10 -20.61
N ASN A 29 6.04 17.58 -21.41
CA ASN A 29 5.80 16.45 -22.29
C ASN A 29 6.31 15.15 -21.67
N ALA A 30 5.63 14.03 -21.90
CA ALA A 30 6.08 12.73 -21.42
C ALA A 30 7.45 12.35 -21.99
N GLN A 31 7.74 12.74 -23.23
CA GLN A 31 8.99 12.43 -23.93
C GLN A 31 10.19 13.20 -23.35
N ASP A 32 9.94 14.33 -22.68
CA ASP A 32 10.98 15.13 -22.03
C ASP A 32 11.34 14.58 -20.64
N LEU A 33 10.56 13.62 -20.12
CA LEU A 33 10.76 13.00 -18.82
C LEU A 33 11.54 11.68 -18.95
N GLU A 34 12.75 11.69 -18.39
CA GLU A 34 13.66 10.56 -18.46
C GLU A 34 13.83 9.90 -17.09
N PHE A 35 13.30 8.68 -16.98
CA PHE A 35 13.48 7.81 -15.82
C PHE A 35 14.62 6.84 -16.11
N LYS A 36 15.72 6.92 -15.36
CA LYS A 36 16.97 6.20 -15.65
C LYS A 36 17.43 5.32 -14.48
N PRO A 37 18.01 4.14 -14.76
CA PRO A 37 18.72 3.37 -13.76
C PRO A 37 19.99 4.09 -13.29
N ILE A 38 20.36 3.88 -12.03
CA ILE A 38 21.68 4.22 -11.50
C ILE A 38 22.45 2.93 -11.28
N ASP A 39 23.55 2.76 -12.01
CA ASP A 39 24.38 1.57 -11.92
C ASP A 39 25.20 1.59 -10.63
N VAL A 40 24.86 0.67 -9.74
CA VAL A 40 25.64 0.34 -8.54
C VAL A 40 25.87 -1.16 -8.49
N PRO A 41 27.02 -1.63 -7.98
CA PRO A 41 27.21 -3.04 -7.71
C PRO A 41 26.15 -3.51 -6.71
N ILE A 42 25.36 -4.51 -7.11
CA ILE A 42 24.39 -5.15 -6.23
C ILE A 42 24.81 -6.60 -5.94
N PRO A 43 24.46 -7.12 -4.75
CA PRO A 43 24.65 -8.53 -4.45
C PRO A 43 23.75 -9.41 -5.33
N PRO A 44 23.96 -10.73 -5.35
CA PRO A 44 23.06 -11.65 -6.03
C PRO A 44 21.64 -11.57 -5.46
N ILE A 45 20.67 -11.32 -6.34
CA ILE A 45 19.24 -11.35 -6.01
C ILE A 45 18.82 -12.82 -5.94
N PRO A 46 18.05 -13.25 -4.93
CA PRO A 46 17.64 -14.65 -4.82
C PRO A 46 16.63 -15.02 -5.93
N MET A 47 16.51 -16.32 -6.19
CA MET A 47 15.47 -16.88 -7.05
C MET A 47 14.39 -17.55 -6.19
N LEU A 48 13.23 -17.83 -6.78
CA LEU A 48 12.22 -18.64 -6.10
C LEU A 48 12.72 -20.07 -5.84
N SER A 49 12.34 -20.59 -4.68
CA SER A 49 12.61 -21.97 -4.25
C SER A 49 11.40 -22.89 -4.54
N TYR A 50 11.49 -24.18 -4.19
CA TYR A 50 10.38 -25.16 -4.24
C TYR A 50 9.69 -25.36 -5.61
N GLY A 51 10.35 -24.98 -6.71
CA GLY A 51 9.77 -25.05 -8.07
C GLY A 51 8.64 -24.03 -8.31
N LEU A 52 8.56 -22.98 -7.48
CA LEU A 52 7.58 -21.90 -7.60
C LEU A 52 7.80 -21.04 -8.85
N ASP A 53 8.96 -21.14 -9.50
CA ASP A 53 9.26 -20.49 -10.77
C ASP A 53 8.23 -20.81 -11.87
N ARG A 54 7.56 -21.96 -11.80
CA ARG A 54 6.47 -22.34 -12.73
C ARG A 54 5.29 -21.36 -12.72
N VAL A 55 5.04 -20.67 -11.61
CA VAL A 55 3.96 -19.69 -11.48
C VAL A 55 4.23 -18.46 -12.35
N LEU A 56 5.51 -18.12 -12.57
CA LEU A 56 5.92 -16.94 -13.34
C LEU A 56 5.53 -17.03 -14.82
N PHE A 57 5.45 -18.24 -15.38
CA PHE A 57 5.30 -18.45 -16.82
C PHE A 57 3.91 -18.92 -17.24
N ASN A 58 2.97 -19.03 -16.30
CA ASN A 58 1.65 -19.50 -16.59
C ASN A 58 0.57 -18.61 -15.98
N PRO A 59 -0.43 -18.18 -16.77
CA PRO A 59 -1.47 -17.30 -16.29
C PRO A 59 -2.41 -18.00 -15.30
N GLY A 60 -2.98 -17.22 -14.40
CA GLY A 60 -3.97 -17.66 -13.42
C GLY A 60 -3.36 -18.13 -12.10
N VAL A 61 -4.20 -18.73 -11.27
CA VAL A 61 -3.85 -19.16 -9.92
C VAL A 61 -3.31 -20.58 -9.93
N TYR A 62 -2.16 -20.77 -9.28
CA TYR A 62 -1.50 -22.03 -9.05
C TYR A 62 -1.75 -22.48 -7.62
N ARG A 63 -2.73 -23.38 -7.45
CA ARG A 63 -3.03 -23.96 -6.13
C ARG A 63 -1.85 -24.76 -5.61
N LEU A 64 -1.61 -24.68 -4.31
CA LEU A 64 -0.61 -25.51 -3.65
C LEU A 64 -0.97 -27.00 -3.74
N GLN A 65 -2.26 -27.31 -3.58
CA GLN A 65 -2.81 -28.66 -3.66
C GLN A 65 -4.10 -28.65 -4.50
N ASP A 66 -4.27 -29.64 -5.38
CA ASP A 66 -5.53 -29.86 -6.10
C ASP A 66 -6.59 -30.43 -5.13
N PRO A 67 -7.72 -29.74 -4.87
CA PRO A 67 -8.70 -30.18 -3.87
C PRO A 67 -9.42 -31.49 -4.27
N ARG A 68 -9.44 -31.84 -5.56
CA ARG A 68 -10.14 -33.04 -6.05
C ARG A 68 -9.29 -34.30 -5.88
N SER A 69 -8.02 -34.25 -6.28
CA SER A 69 -7.09 -35.39 -6.22
C SER A 69 -6.25 -35.42 -4.95
N ARG A 70 -6.16 -34.30 -4.22
CA ARG A 70 -5.26 -34.09 -3.06
C ARG A 70 -3.77 -34.17 -3.39
N VAL A 71 -3.44 -34.13 -4.69
CA VAL A 71 -2.05 -34.09 -5.15
C VAL A 71 -1.55 -32.64 -5.02
N TYR A 72 -0.38 -32.49 -4.42
CA TYR A 72 0.31 -31.21 -4.26
C TYR A 72 1.01 -30.82 -5.57
N ASN A 73 0.86 -29.58 -6.02
CA ASN A 73 1.56 -29.05 -7.19
C ASN A 73 3.00 -28.59 -6.87
N PHE A 74 3.26 -28.27 -5.60
CA PHE A 74 4.56 -27.85 -5.07
C PHE A 74 4.90 -28.63 -3.79
N ASP A 75 6.04 -28.36 -3.17
CA ASP A 75 6.44 -29.03 -1.93
C ASP A 75 5.37 -28.83 -0.82
N PRO A 76 4.82 -29.91 -0.23
CA PRO A 76 3.86 -29.83 0.88
C PRO A 76 4.38 -29.05 2.09
N TYR A 77 5.70 -28.87 2.23
CA TYR A 77 6.32 -28.05 3.26
C TYR A 77 5.81 -26.60 3.26
N LEU A 78 5.52 -26.03 2.08
CA LEU A 78 5.00 -24.66 1.94
C LEU A 78 3.63 -24.48 2.59
N GLU A 79 2.89 -25.57 2.82
CA GLU A 79 1.51 -25.49 3.22
C GLU A 79 1.34 -24.87 4.60
N LYS A 80 2.18 -25.23 5.58
CA LYS A 80 2.04 -24.77 6.96
C LYS A 80 2.99 -23.62 7.23
N ILE A 81 2.43 -22.48 7.60
CA ILE A 81 3.19 -21.26 7.86
C ILE A 81 3.83 -21.35 9.24
N MET A 82 5.14 -21.06 9.32
CA MET A 82 5.83 -20.92 10.60
C MET A 82 5.20 -19.76 11.39
N LYS A 83 4.82 -20.00 12.64
CA LYS A 83 4.21 -18.96 13.46
C LYS A 83 5.20 -17.84 13.75
N VAL A 84 4.69 -16.61 13.85
CA VAL A 84 5.49 -15.41 14.17
C VAL A 84 6.29 -15.58 15.46
N ASN A 85 5.73 -16.25 16.48
CA ASN A 85 6.46 -16.49 17.73
C ASN A 85 7.57 -17.55 17.64
N GLU A 86 7.61 -18.36 16.57
CA GLU A 86 8.63 -19.37 16.32
C GLU A 86 9.77 -18.87 15.42
N PHE A 87 9.52 -17.86 14.58
CA PHE A 87 10.50 -17.30 13.64
C PHE A 87 11.44 -16.29 14.33
N ASP A 88 12.73 -16.39 14.05
CA ASP A 88 13.79 -15.52 14.56
C ASP A 88 13.97 -14.28 13.67
N PHE A 89 13.15 -13.25 13.90
CA PHE A 89 13.22 -11.99 13.16
C PHE A 89 14.50 -11.17 13.43
N SER A 90 15.27 -11.51 14.48
CA SER A 90 16.58 -10.87 14.76
C SER A 90 17.66 -11.31 13.78
N ALA A 91 17.48 -12.46 13.12
CA ALA A 91 18.39 -12.94 12.09
C ALA A 91 18.21 -12.24 10.73
N LEU A 92 17.16 -11.44 10.57
CA LEU A 92 16.91 -10.68 9.34
C LEU A 92 17.61 -9.32 9.41
N GLU A 93 18.07 -8.81 8.26
CA GLU A 93 18.81 -7.55 8.18
C GLU A 93 18.02 -6.31 8.62
N GLU A 94 18.74 -5.34 9.22
CA GLU A 94 18.22 -4.03 9.64
C GLU A 94 17.58 -3.25 8.49
N TYR A 95 16.36 -2.75 8.72
CA TYR A 95 15.70 -1.86 7.78
C TYR A 95 16.14 -0.43 7.98
N LYS A 96 16.40 0.27 6.88
CA LYS A 96 16.79 1.68 6.91
C LYS A 96 15.77 2.54 6.18
N THR A 97 15.18 3.52 6.87
CA THR A 97 14.40 4.58 6.22
C THR A 97 15.27 5.36 5.24
N SER A 98 14.65 6.06 4.30
CA SER A 98 15.37 6.92 3.36
C SER A 98 16.28 7.93 4.08
N SER A 99 15.81 8.48 5.21
CA SER A 99 16.57 9.47 5.99
C SER A 99 17.69 8.88 6.86
N GLN A 100 17.68 7.56 7.08
CA GLN A 100 18.67 6.83 7.89
C GLN A 100 19.61 5.95 7.04
N ASP A 101 19.41 5.89 5.72
CA ASP A 101 20.26 5.14 4.81
C ASP A 101 21.45 5.99 4.31
N PRO A 102 22.68 5.75 4.83
CA PRO A 102 23.84 6.53 4.45
C PRO A 102 24.27 6.31 2.99
N ASP A 103 24.03 5.12 2.43
CA ASP A 103 24.40 4.80 1.04
C ASP A 103 23.47 5.54 0.08
N LEU A 104 22.17 5.54 0.37
CA LEU A 104 21.19 6.31 -0.38
C LEU A 104 21.49 7.82 -0.35
N LEU A 105 21.78 8.38 0.83
CA LEU A 105 22.15 9.79 0.98
C LEU A 105 23.43 10.11 0.19
N ALA A 106 24.46 9.28 0.30
CA ALA A 106 25.73 9.48 -0.41
C ALA A 106 25.57 9.40 -1.94
N ILE A 107 24.73 8.49 -2.45
CA ILE A 107 24.42 8.43 -3.90
C ILE A 107 23.66 9.69 -4.31
N THR A 108 22.71 10.16 -3.49
CA THR A 108 21.93 11.38 -3.75
C THR A 108 22.84 12.60 -3.87
N GLU A 109 23.76 12.79 -2.92
CA GLU A 109 24.76 13.86 -2.95
C GLU A 109 25.68 13.76 -4.17
N ARG A 110 26.17 12.56 -4.48
CA ARG A 110 27.05 12.31 -5.64
C ARG A 110 26.39 12.67 -6.97
N LEU A 111 25.09 12.41 -7.10
CA LEU A 111 24.30 12.72 -8.31
C LEU A 111 23.84 14.18 -8.37
N GLY A 112 23.93 14.93 -7.25
CA GLY A 112 23.45 16.30 -7.16
C GLY A 112 21.93 16.44 -7.20
N THR A 113 21.20 15.34 -6.94
CA THR A 113 19.74 15.33 -6.78
C THR A 113 19.35 15.91 -5.42
N LYS A 114 18.14 16.49 -5.31
CA LYS A 114 17.69 17.15 -4.07
C LYS A 114 16.86 16.24 -3.17
N PHE A 115 16.09 15.33 -3.78
CA PHE A 115 15.11 14.50 -3.08
C PHE A 115 15.50 13.03 -3.17
N THR A 116 15.27 12.30 -2.09
CA THR A 116 15.47 10.86 -2.07
C THR A 116 14.34 10.13 -1.33
N GLY A 117 14.00 8.93 -1.75
CA GLY A 117 12.89 8.17 -1.16
C GLY A 117 12.89 6.69 -1.54
N SER A 118 12.10 5.90 -0.83
CA SER A 118 11.89 4.48 -1.11
C SER A 118 10.54 4.23 -1.78
N THR A 119 10.38 3.05 -2.39
CA THR A 119 9.09 2.55 -2.90
C THR A 119 7.98 2.63 -1.86
N SER A 120 8.27 2.22 -0.64
CA SER A 120 7.33 2.24 0.49
C SER A 120 6.90 3.65 0.88
N SER A 121 7.83 4.63 0.92
CA SER A 121 7.50 6.00 1.36
C SER A 121 6.87 6.86 0.28
N MET A 122 7.15 6.59 -1.00
CA MET A 122 6.66 7.41 -2.12
C MET A 122 5.35 6.91 -2.72
N SER A 123 5.11 5.60 -2.71
CA SER A 123 3.95 5.02 -3.41
C SER A 123 2.61 5.60 -2.96
N GLY A 124 2.39 5.80 -1.66
CA GLY A 124 1.15 6.41 -1.15
C GLY A 124 0.90 7.84 -1.64
N ILE A 125 1.95 8.66 -1.81
CA ILE A 125 1.81 9.99 -2.41
C ILE A 125 1.53 9.87 -3.91
N LEU A 126 2.26 8.99 -4.61
CA LEU A 126 2.13 8.82 -6.05
C LEU A 126 0.73 8.33 -6.46
N GLN A 127 0.01 7.60 -5.59
CA GLN A 127 -1.41 7.27 -5.79
C GLN A 127 -2.26 8.53 -5.98
N HIS A 128 -2.04 9.60 -5.20
CA HIS A 128 -2.79 10.85 -5.38
C HIS A 128 -2.50 11.53 -6.72
N PHE A 129 -1.26 11.46 -7.21
CA PHE A 129 -0.91 11.95 -8.53
C PHE A 129 -1.54 11.11 -9.64
N HIS A 130 -1.62 9.79 -9.48
CA HIS A 130 -2.40 8.91 -10.35
C HIS A 130 -3.87 9.35 -10.40
N TYR A 131 -4.54 9.51 -9.25
CA TYR A 131 -5.94 9.96 -9.21
C TYR A 131 -6.16 11.31 -9.92
N LEU A 132 -5.19 12.23 -9.80
CA LEU A 132 -5.25 13.53 -10.46
C LEU A 132 -5.07 13.41 -11.98
N LEU A 133 -4.06 12.66 -12.45
CA LEU A 133 -3.73 12.49 -13.86
C LEU A 133 -4.77 11.67 -14.62
N SER A 134 -5.30 10.62 -13.98
CA SER A 134 -6.25 9.68 -14.55
C SER A 134 -7.70 10.14 -14.47
N SER A 135 -7.95 11.28 -13.82
CA SER A 135 -9.30 11.77 -13.55
C SER A 135 -10.15 10.77 -12.76
N HIS A 136 -9.57 10.18 -11.71
CA HIS A 136 -10.10 9.03 -10.98
C HIS A 136 -10.64 7.95 -11.93
N ARG A 137 -9.78 7.47 -12.83
CA ARG A 137 -10.15 6.37 -13.74
C ARG A 137 -10.68 5.19 -12.95
N GLY A 138 -11.81 4.64 -13.40
CA GLY A 138 -12.38 3.43 -12.84
C GLY A 138 -11.53 2.21 -13.17
N LEU A 139 -11.54 1.24 -12.28
CA LEU A 139 -10.88 -0.04 -12.42
C LEU A 139 -11.57 -0.89 -13.49
N ASN A 140 -10.77 -1.61 -14.26
CA ASN A 140 -11.25 -2.60 -15.21
C ASN A 140 -11.36 -3.97 -14.52
N HIS A 141 -12.57 -4.53 -14.50
CA HIS A 141 -12.88 -5.83 -13.90
C HIS A 141 -13.42 -6.85 -14.91
N ASP A 142 -13.18 -6.64 -16.22
CA ASP A 142 -13.65 -7.53 -17.29
C ASP A 142 -13.10 -8.96 -17.18
N MET A 143 -12.03 -9.17 -16.41
CA MET A 143 -11.43 -10.48 -16.14
C MET A 143 -12.17 -11.29 -15.06
N LEU A 144 -13.07 -10.68 -14.28
CA LEU A 144 -13.85 -11.41 -13.28
C LEU A 144 -14.91 -12.30 -13.93
N SER A 145 -15.23 -13.42 -13.28
CA SER A 145 -16.27 -14.31 -13.76
C SER A 145 -17.64 -13.64 -13.72
N ARG A 146 -18.53 -14.07 -14.63
CA ARG A 146 -19.93 -13.61 -14.65
C ARG A 146 -20.72 -13.98 -13.39
N ALA A 147 -20.22 -14.92 -12.60
CA ALA A 147 -20.84 -15.34 -11.35
C ALA A 147 -20.41 -14.47 -10.17
N PHE A 148 -19.37 -13.63 -10.33
CA PHE A 148 -19.00 -12.66 -9.34
C PHE A 148 -20.10 -11.59 -9.23
N PRO A 149 -20.45 -11.13 -8.01
CA PRO A 149 -21.35 -10.00 -7.82
C PRO A 149 -20.89 -8.79 -8.62
N LYS A 150 -21.80 -7.85 -8.88
CA LYS A 150 -21.49 -6.70 -9.73
C LYS A 150 -20.33 -5.91 -9.12
N PRO A 151 -19.13 -5.91 -9.74
CA PRO A 151 -17.97 -5.29 -9.12
C PRO A 151 -18.10 -3.77 -9.17
N SER A 152 -17.60 -3.10 -8.13
CA SER A 152 -17.42 -1.66 -8.09
C SER A 152 -16.14 -1.29 -8.83
N ASP A 153 -16.21 -0.32 -9.74
CA ASP A 153 -15.05 0.18 -10.49
C ASP A 153 -14.21 1.19 -9.68
N LYS A 154 -14.48 1.36 -8.38
CA LYS A 154 -13.83 2.36 -7.54
C LYS A 154 -12.75 1.73 -6.67
N PHE A 155 -11.65 2.48 -6.48
CA PHE A 155 -10.71 2.20 -5.40
C PHE A 155 -11.40 2.27 -4.04
N SER A 156 -10.86 1.57 -3.05
CA SER A 156 -11.31 1.64 -1.66
C SER A 156 -11.10 3.08 -1.12
N LYS A 157 -12.09 3.64 -0.43
CA LYS A 157 -12.10 5.03 0.09
C LYS A 157 -10.88 5.33 0.94
N ILE A 158 -10.37 4.35 1.69
CA ILE A 158 -9.19 4.47 2.54
C ILE A 158 -7.91 4.71 1.74
N THR A 159 -7.78 4.12 0.54
CA THR A 159 -6.65 4.36 -0.37
C THR A 159 -6.74 5.72 -1.05
N GLN A 160 -7.92 6.34 -1.01
CA GLN A 160 -8.17 7.71 -1.45
C GLN A 160 -8.05 8.73 -0.30
N ALA A 161 -7.90 8.27 0.94
CA ALA A 161 -7.73 9.14 2.10
C ALA A 161 -6.41 9.94 2.00
N PRO A 162 -6.31 11.09 2.68
CA PRO A 162 -5.12 11.93 2.56
C PRO A 162 -3.84 11.20 2.95
N ASN A 163 -2.83 11.23 2.09
CA ASN A 163 -1.50 10.71 2.39
C ASN A 163 -0.61 11.78 3.04
N ALA A 164 0.32 11.37 3.90
CA ALA A 164 1.25 12.26 4.56
C ALA A 164 2.64 11.64 4.63
N VAL A 165 3.66 12.50 4.56
CA VAL A 165 5.08 12.12 4.68
C VAL A 165 5.85 13.17 5.44
N PHE A 166 7.04 12.78 5.91
CA PHE A 166 8.08 13.69 6.33
C PHE A 166 9.11 13.85 5.23
N LEU A 167 9.38 15.09 4.86
CA LEU A 167 10.51 15.49 4.05
C LEU A 167 11.63 15.92 5.00
N ARG A 168 12.48 14.97 5.41
CA ARG A 168 13.57 15.14 6.37
C ARG A 168 14.76 15.86 5.74
N TRP A 169 15.17 16.99 6.32
CA TRP A 169 16.39 17.67 5.87
C TRP A 169 17.65 16.98 6.41
N LYS A 170 18.56 16.60 5.51
CA LYS A 170 19.84 15.94 5.78
C LYS A 170 20.95 16.63 4.99
N ASN A 171 21.47 17.73 5.55
CA ASN A 171 22.72 18.39 5.11
C ASN A 171 22.87 18.62 3.59
N GLY A 172 21.84 19.09 2.89
CA GLY A 172 21.88 19.31 1.44
C GLY A 172 20.85 18.47 0.68
N VAL A 173 20.40 17.38 1.28
CA VAL A 173 19.43 16.44 0.71
C VAL A 173 18.15 16.44 1.55
N TYR A 174 17.02 16.20 0.90
CA TYR A 174 15.73 15.97 1.54
C TYR A 174 15.28 14.52 1.34
N ALA A 175 15.14 13.77 2.43
CA ALA A 175 14.73 12.38 2.41
C ALA A 175 13.23 12.23 2.74
N ILE A 176 12.51 11.44 1.94
CA ILE A 176 11.09 11.15 2.13
C ILE A 176 10.94 9.91 3.01
N ASP A 177 10.39 10.12 4.20
CA ASP A 177 9.96 9.08 5.12
C ASP A 177 8.44 9.09 5.22
N ALA A 178 7.82 7.92 5.31
CA ALA A 178 6.38 7.83 5.48
C ALA A 178 5.92 8.36 6.86
N ASP A 179 4.74 8.97 6.89
CA ASP A 179 4.10 9.40 8.15
C ASP A 179 3.31 8.24 8.75
N LYS A 180 3.81 7.73 9.89
CA LYS A 180 3.26 6.58 10.63
C LYS A 180 2.30 6.95 11.77
N ALA A 181 1.80 8.19 11.81
CA ALA A 181 1.02 8.68 12.96
C ALA A 181 -0.23 7.86 13.30
N TYR A 182 -0.78 7.12 12.33
CA TYR A 182 -1.97 6.28 12.50
C TYR A 182 -1.66 4.80 12.23
N ASP A 183 -0.40 4.41 12.07
CA ASP A 183 -0.04 3.02 11.82
C ASP A 183 -0.27 2.21 13.09
N THR A 184 -1.06 1.13 13.00
CA THR A 184 -1.29 0.19 14.09
C THR A 184 -0.55 -1.12 13.82
N PRO A 185 -0.01 -1.77 14.86
CA PRO A 185 0.68 -3.05 14.70
C PRO A 185 -0.30 -4.13 14.25
N ASN A 186 0.13 -4.96 13.30
CA ASN A 186 -0.67 -6.08 12.80
C ASN A 186 0.22 -7.30 12.51
N ILE A 187 -0.37 -8.51 12.56
CA ILE A 187 0.37 -9.76 12.35
C ILE A 187 0.88 -9.92 10.92
N MET A 188 0.18 -9.34 9.93
CA MET A 188 0.48 -9.50 8.50
C MET A 188 1.83 -8.86 8.16
N SER A 189 2.13 -7.71 8.75
CA SER A 189 3.41 -7.03 8.63
C SER A 189 4.59 -7.95 8.98
N TRP A 190 4.43 -8.81 9.99
CA TRP A 190 5.47 -9.76 10.43
C TRP A 190 5.56 -10.98 9.52
N LEU A 191 4.40 -11.51 9.11
CA LEU A 191 4.35 -12.68 8.25
C LEU A 191 4.93 -12.42 6.86
N GLY A 192 4.77 -11.21 6.30
CA GLY A 192 5.33 -10.85 4.99
C GLY A 192 6.83 -11.15 4.88
N ASN A 193 7.62 -10.69 5.85
CA ASN A 193 9.07 -10.92 5.89
C ASN A 193 9.44 -12.42 6.01
N SER A 194 8.72 -13.15 6.87
CA SER A 194 8.96 -14.59 7.05
C SER A 194 8.60 -15.36 5.78
N LEU A 195 7.50 -15.00 5.13
CA LEU A 195 7.04 -15.63 3.89
C LEU A 195 7.95 -15.27 2.70
N GLU A 196 8.46 -14.04 2.61
CA GLU A 196 9.47 -13.68 1.59
C GLU A 196 10.68 -14.63 1.64
N LYS A 197 11.20 -14.88 2.86
CA LYS A 197 12.27 -15.86 3.06
C LYS A 197 11.81 -17.27 2.73
N LEU A 198 10.62 -17.69 3.18
CA LEU A 198 10.07 -19.01 2.85
C LEU A 198 10.00 -19.25 1.34
N LEU A 199 9.75 -18.24 0.52
CA LEU A 199 9.61 -18.41 -0.93
C LEU A 199 10.95 -18.41 -1.67
N THR A 200 12.04 -17.96 -1.03
CA THR A 200 13.33 -17.68 -1.68
C THR A 200 14.50 -18.53 -1.18
N VAL A 201 14.35 -19.22 -0.04
CA VAL A 201 15.39 -20.10 0.51
C VAL A 201 14.94 -21.57 0.50
N GLU A 202 15.90 -22.49 0.51
CA GLU A 202 15.61 -23.92 0.60
C GLU A 202 15.12 -24.31 2.01
N LYS A 203 14.40 -25.43 2.10
CA LYS A 203 13.77 -25.90 3.35
C LYS A 203 14.73 -25.95 4.55
N ASP A 204 15.87 -26.60 4.36
CA ASP A 204 16.81 -26.82 5.46
C ASP A 204 17.42 -25.49 5.94
N ASP A 205 17.60 -24.52 5.05
CA ASP A 205 18.09 -23.18 5.38
C ASP A 205 16.99 -22.33 6.05
N PHE A 206 15.74 -22.41 5.58
CA PHE A 206 14.62 -21.72 6.21
C PHE A 206 14.39 -22.18 7.65
N GLU A 207 14.51 -23.47 7.93
CA GLU A 207 14.36 -24.01 9.29
C GLU A 207 15.42 -23.48 10.26
N ARG A 208 16.55 -22.94 9.78
CA ARG A 208 17.55 -22.28 10.64
C ARG A 208 17.07 -20.93 11.19
N TYR A 209 16.04 -20.34 10.59
CA TYR A 209 15.36 -19.16 11.14
C TYR A 209 14.35 -19.52 12.24
N ARG A 210 14.14 -20.80 12.56
CA ARG A 210 13.33 -21.20 13.71
C ARG A 210 14.11 -20.97 15.00
N LYS A 211 13.53 -20.26 15.98
CA LYS A 211 14.17 -19.97 17.30
C LYS A 211 14.65 -21.21 18.05
N SER A 212 14.00 -22.36 17.84
CA SER A 212 14.37 -23.63 18.47
C SER A 212 15.48 -24.39 17.75
N ASN A 213 15.91 -23.94 16.57
CA ASN A 213 16.97 -24.59 15.81
C ASN A 213 18.33 -24.33 16.47
N PRO A 214 19.12 -25.37 16.80
CA PRO A 214 20.47 -25.19 17.35
C PRO A 214 21.44 -24.57 16.35
N GLU A 215 21.24 -24.80 15.05
CA GLU A 215 21.98 -24.15 13.98
C GLU A 215 21.27 -22.83 13.66
N LYS A 216 21.86 -21.73 14.12
CA LYS A 216 21.32 -20.39 13.83
C LYS A 216 21.36 -20.12 12.33
N ALA A 217 20.41 -19.32 11.86
CA ALA A 217 20.44 -18.77 10.51
C ALA A 217 21.81 -18.13 10.25
N PRO A 218 22.39 -18.35 9.05
CA PRO A 218 23.63 -17.67 8.69
C PRO A 218 23.40 -16.16 8.75
N GLU A 219 24.40 -15.40 9.23
CA GLU A 219 24.42 -13.96 8.99
C GLU A 219 24.34 -13.77 7.46
N GLU A 220 23.38 -12.98 6.99
CA GLU A 220 23.17 -12.78 5.56
C GLU A 220 24.43 -12.20 4.92
N LEU A 221 25.24 -13.07 4.32
CA LEU A 221 26.42 -12.73 3.54
C LEU A 221 25.96 -12.20 2.19
N GLY A 222 25.31 -11.04 2.19
CA GLY A 222 24.63 -10.53 1.00
C GLY A 222 24.22 -9.07 1.08
N GLY A 223 23.59 -8.60 2.16
CA GLY A 223 22.90 -7.31 2.11
C GLY A 223 21.60 -7.40 1.30
N ARG A 224 20.57 -6.66 1.72
CA ARG A 224 19.38 -6.39 0.90
C ARG A 224 19.82 -5.81 -0.45
N CYS A 225 19.27 -6.36 -1.52
CA CYS A 225 19.54 -5.91 -2.87
C CYS A 225 18.67 -4.69 -3.19
N PHE A 226 19.27 -3.60 -3.65
CA PHE A 226 18.54 -2.38 -4.01
C PHE A 226 18.83 -1.96 -5.44
N HIS A 227 17.77 -1.69 -6.21
CA HIS A 227 17.88 -0.84 -7.39
C HIS A 227 17.74 0.63 -7.02
N TYR A 228 18.51 1.45 -7.74
CA TYR A 228 18.40 2.89 -7.69
C TYR A 228 17.96 3.39 -9.06
N SER A 229 16.98 4.30 -9.05
CA SER A 229 16.44 4.93 -10.25
C SER A 229 16.36 6.44 -10.04
N SER A 230 16.49 7.23 -11.11
CA SER A 230 16.48 8.69 -11.05
C SER A 230 15.57 9.30 -12.10
N GLN A 231 14.95 10.43 -11.75
CA GLN A 231 14.26 11.32 -12.68
C GLN A 231 14.23 12.73 -12.08
N GLY A 232 14.61 13.75 -12.86
CA GLY A 232 14.63 15.14 -12.37
C GLY A 232 15.51 15.27 -11.12
N ASN A 233 14.98 15.87 -10.06
CA ASN A 233 15.69 16.01 -8.79
C ASN A 233 15.55 14.82 -7.83
N PHE A 234 14.98 13.69 -8.28
CA PHE A 234 14.76 12.51 -7.45
C PHE A 234 15.80 11.40 -7.67
N LEU A 235 16.25 10.83 -6.56
CA LEU A 235 16.78 9.49 -6.46
C LEU A 235 15.77 8.58 -5.73
N MET A 236 15.52 7.39 -6.25
CA MET A 236 14.57 6.44 -5.70
C MET A 236 15.24 5.10 -5.45
N ARG A 237 15.04 4.53 -4.26
CA ARG A 237 15.52 3.19 -3.86
C ARG A 237 14.37 2.19 -3.89
N SER A 238 14.60 1.03 -4.51
CA SER A 238 13.66 -0.09 -4.53
C SER A 238 14.37 -1.35 -4.10
N GLN A 239 13.85 -2.04 -3.08
CA GLN A 239 14.32 -3.36 -2.68
C GLN A 239 13.96 -4.40 -3.76
N LEU A 240 14.80 -5.41 -3.94
CA LEU A 240 14.62 -6.47 -4.92
C LEU A 240 14.44 -7.80 -4.20
N ASP A 241 13.26 -8.38 -4.35
CA ASP A 241 12.89 -9.59 -3.59
C ASP A 241 13.29 -10.86 -4.32
N ALA A 242 13.09 -10.93 -5.64
CA ALA A 242 13.46 -12.10 -6.43
C ALA A 242 13.80 -11.77 -7.90
N VAL A 243 14.54 -12.67 -8.56
CA VAL A 243 14.88 -12.57 -9.98
C VAL A 243 14.65 -13.91 -10.71
N ASP A 244 14.20 -13.84 -11.96
CA ASP A 244 14.28 -14.94 -12.91
C ASP A 244 14.73 -14.43 -14.29
N PRO A 245 15.89 -14.87 -14.80
CA PRO A 245 16.45 -14.35 -16.05
C PRO A 245 15.64 -14.71 -17.31
N ARG A 246 14.62 -15.59 -17.20
CA ARG A 246 13.71 -15.92 -18.30
C ARG A 246 12.57 -14.91 -18.43
N LEU A 247 12.31 -14.10 -17.41
CA LEU A 247 11.33 -13.01 -17.48
C LEU A 247 11.88 -11.83 -18.30
N PRO A 248 11.00 -10.99 -18.90
CA PRO A 248 11.41 -9.80 -19.61
C PRO A 248 12.21 -8.78 -18.76
N GLY A 249 12.87 -7.84 -19.45
CA GLY A 249 13.54 -6.71 -18.81
C GLY A 249 14.71 -7.13 -17.92
N SER A 250 14.67 -6.73 -16.65
CA SER A 250 15.69 -7.09 -15.65
C SER A 250 15.52 -8.51 -15.10
N GLY A 251 14.38 -9.14 -15.37
CA GLY A 251 13.95 -10.39 -14.76
C GLY A 251 13.58 -10.27 -13.27
N VAL A 252 13.71 -9.09 -12.67
CA VAL A 252 13.41 -8.86 -11.24
C VAL A 252 11.91 -8.72 -11.04
N PHE A 253 11.38 -9.29 -9.98
CA PHE A 253 10.00 -9.14 -9.56
C PHE A 253 9.89 -9.05 -8.05
N ASP A 254 8.75 -8.54 -7.61
CA ASP A 254 8.45 -8.28 -6.20
C ASP A 254 7.67 -9.46 -5.60
N LEU A 255 7.92 -9.78 -4.33
CA LEU A 255 7.21 -10.83 -3.61
C LEU A 255 6.18 -10.20 -2.68
N LYS A 256 4.94 -10.64 -2.80
CA LYS A 256 3.83 -10.18 -1.98
C LYS A 256 3.01 -11.34 -1.45
N THR A 257 2.42 -11.11 -0.30
CA THR A 257 1.54 -12.08 0.36
C THR A 257 0.18 -11.46 0.52
N ARG A 258 -0.87 -12.27 0.32
CA ARG A 258 -2.26 -11.86 0.42
C ARG A 258 -2.95 -12.70 1.49
N ALA A 259 -3.11 -12.13 2.68
CA ALA A 259 -3.90 -12.76 3.74
C ALA A 259 -5.38 -12.69 3.36
N VAL A 260 -6.15 -13.78 3.47
CA VAL A 260 -7.57 -13.82 3.07
C VAL A 260 -8.43 -12.75 3.76
N VAL A 261 -9.57 -12.43 3.14
CA VAL A 261 -10.53 -11.42 3.62
C VAL A 261 -10.87 -11.54 5.11
N SER A 262 -10.93 -12.77 5.65
CA SER A 262 -11.25 -12.98 7.06
C SER A 262 -10.21 -12.44 8.04
N ILE A 263 -8.95 -12.37 7.62
CA ILE A 263 -7.84 -11.84 8.42
C ILE A 263 -7.81 -10.32 8.28
N ARG A 264 -7.99 -9.80 7.06
CA ARG A 264 -7.94 -8.35 6.80
C ARG A 264 -9.07 -7.63 7.55
N MET A 265 -10.29 -8.18 7.52
CA MET A 265 -11.50 -7.55 8.08
C MET A 265 -11.63 -7.63 9.61
N ASP A 266 -10.76 -8.42 10.25
CA ASP A 266 -10.75 -8.61 11.70
C ASP A 266 -9.33 -8.93 12.20
N HIS A 267 -8.37 -8.05 11.87
CA HIS A 267 -6.95 -8.25 12.18
C HIS A 267 -6.66 -8.30 13.68
N GLN A 268 -7.53 -7.73 14.54
CA GLN A 268 -7.41 -7.81 16.00
C GLN A 268 -7.82 -9.17 16.56
N GLN A 269 -8.74 -9.89 15.89
CA GLN A 269 -9.19 -11.23 16.27
C GLN A 269 -8.85 -12.24 15.17
N TYR A 270 -7.65 -12.09 14.61
CA TYR A 270 -7.16 -12.84 13.46
C TYR A 270 -7.24 -14.37 13.67
N GLU A 271 -7.14 -14.86 14.91
CA GLU A 271 -7.25 -16.29 15.25
C GLU A 271 -8.65 -16.86 14.97
N LYS A 272 -9.69 -16.03 15.03
CA LYS A 272 -11.06 -16.43 14.62
C LYS A 272 -11.18 -16.49 13.11
N GLY A 273 -10.48 -15.59 12.41
CA GLY A 273 -10.46 -15.49 10.96
C GLY A 273 -9.70 -16.64 10.28
N SER A 274 -8.65 -17.17 10.91
CA SER A 274 -7.70 -18.12 10.32
C SER A 274 -8.28 -19.47 9.89
N GLY A 275 -9.52 -19.79 10.29
CA GLY A 275 -10.24 -20.96 9.78
C GLY A 275 -10.69 -20.84 8.31
N TYR A 276 -10.74 -19.63 7.76
CA TYR A 276 -11.20 -19.39 6.39
C TYR A 276 -10.31 -20.09 5.36
N GLN A 277 -10.91 -20.64 4.30
CA GLN A 277 -10.21 -21.43 3.28
C GLN A 277 -10.47 -20.86 1.88
N LEU A 278 -9.48 -20.92 0.98
CA LEU A 278 -9.72 -20.67 -0.45
C LEU A 278 -9.99 -21.99 -1.17
N ARG A 279 -11.29 -22.33 -1.27
CA ARG A 279 -11.76 -23.60 -1.83
C ARG A 279 -12.03 -23.50 -3.33
N TYR A 280 -12.40 -22.33 -3.83
CA TYR A 280 -12.87 -22.13 -5.19
C TYR A 280 -11.95 -21.19 -5.97
N ASP A 281 -11.94 -21.32 -7.31
CA ASP A 281 -11.22 -20.35 -8.15
C ASP A 281 -12.07 -19.08 -8.31
N HIS A 282 -13.38 -19.26 -8.52
CA HIS A 282 -14.35 -18.20 -8.77
C HIS A 282 -15.42 -18.12 -7.66
N GLY A 283 -16.04 -16.95 -7.50
CA GLY A 283 -17.12 -16.68 -6.56
C GLY A 283 -16.83 -15.54 -5.59
N GLN A 284 -17.82 -15.13 -4.80
CA GLN A 284 -17.69 -14.03 -3.82
C GLN A 284 -16.98 -14.43 -2.52
N TRP A 285 -17.03 -15.71 -2.16
CA TRP A 285 -16.55 -16.24 -0.89
C TRP A 285 -15.68 -17.47 -1.10
N GLU A 286 -14.68 -17.62 -0.25
CA GLU A 286 -13.74 -18.74 -0.21
C GLU A 286 -13.10 -18.98 -1.58
N SER A 287 -12.83 -17.90 -2.32
CA SER A 287 -12.36 -17.94 -3.70
C SER A 287 -11.14 -17.04 -3.94
N PHE A 288 -10.26 -17.46 -4.84
CA PHE A 288 -9.16 -16.60 -5.28
C PHE A 288 -9.65 -15.36 -6.05
N GLU A 289 -10.74 -15.48 -6.79
CA GLU A 289 -11.38 -14.36 -7.49
C GLU A 289 -11.80 -13.22 -6.55
N ARG A 290 -12.31 -13.55 -5.36
CA ARG A 290 -12.60 -12.55 -4.33
C ARG A 290 -11.32 -11.84 -3.89
N GLU A 291 -10.29 -12.60 -3.55
CA GLU A 291 -9.02 -12.05 -3.08
C GLU A 291 -8.34 -11.18 -4.15
N PHE A 292 -8.48 -11.55 -5.43
CA PHE A 292 -8.03 -10.75 -6.55
C PHE A 292 -8.84 -9.45 -6.69
N TYR A 293 -10.17 -9.52 -6.64
CA TYR A 293 -11.02 -8.32 -6.72
C TYR A 293 -10.69 -7.31 -5.61
N ASP A 294 -10.63 -7.76 -4.35
CA ASP A 294 -10.31 -6.87 -3.23
C ASP A 294 -8.92 -6.24 -3.42
N MET A 295 -7.94 -7.03 -3.90
CA MET A 295 -6.58 -6.56 -4.17
C MET A 295 -6.55 -5.47 -5.25
N THR A 296 -7.38 -5.60 -6.30
CA THR A 296 -7.45 -4.61 -7.38
C THR A 296 -7.89 -3.24 -6.90
N ARG A 297 -8.75 -3.20 -5.87
CA ARG A 297 -9.35 -1.96 -5.36
C ARG A 297 -8.50 -1.25 -4.32
N ALA A 298 -7.63 -1.99 -3.64
CA ALA A 298 -6.82 -1.46 -2.55
C ALA A 298 -5.35 -1.37 -2.92
N THR A 299 -4.65 -2.50 -3.04
CA THR A 299 -3.19 -2.53 -3.09
C THR A 299 -2.61 -2.50 -4.51
N MET A 300 -3.38 -2.85 -5.53
CA MET A 300 -2.86 -3.05 -6.90
C MET A 300 -2.23 -1.80 -7.52
N LEU A 301 -2.73 -0.60 -7.21
CA LEU A 301 -2.11 0.64 -7.68
C LEU A 301 -0.72 0.85 -7.06
N LYS A 302 -0.59 0.59 -5.75
CA LYS A 302 0.70 0.66 -5.05
C LYS A 302 1.70 -0.33 -5.64
N TYR A 303 1.25 -1.55 -5.88
CA TYR A 303 1.99 -2.61 -6.57
C TYR A 303 2.52 -2.15 -7.94
N SER A 304 1.67 -1.58 -8.80
CA SER A 304 2.11 -1.01 -10.10
C SER A 304 3.18 0.08 -9.93
N LEU A 305 3.01 0.96 -8.94
CA LEU A 305 3.99 2.02 -8.65
C LEU A 305 5.33 1.46 -8.16
N GLN A 306 5.33 0.43 -7.32
CA GLN A 306 6.54 -0.24 -6.82
C GLN A 306 7.30 -0.92 -7.97
N VAL A 307 6.59 -1.67 -8.81
CA VAL A 307 7.16 -2.36 -9.97
C VAL A 307 7.83 -1.36 -10.93
N ARG A 308 7.18 -0.21 -11.19
CA ARG A 308 7.76 0.86 -12.03
C ARG A 308 8.98 1.52 -11.42
N MET A 309 8.91 1.89 -10.14
CA MET A 309 10.05 2.46 -9.42
C MET A 309 11.25 1.51 -9.41
N GLY A 310 11.00 0.22 -9.18
CA GLY A 310 12.00 -0.84 -9.09
C GLY A 310 12.49 -1.38 -10.43
N ARG A 311 11.85 -1.01 -11.54
CA ARG A 311 12.10 -1.56 -12.88
C ARG A 311 11.98 -3.09 -12.89
N MET A 312 10.91 -3.56 -12.26
CA MET A 312 10.55 -4.97 -12.12
C MET A 312 9.58 -5.39 -13.22
N ASP A 313 9.45 -6.69 -13.48
CA ASP A 313 8.56 -7.26 -14.49
C ASP A 313 7.12 -7.41 -13.97
N GLY A 314 6.95 -7.64 -12.67
CA GLY A 314 5.66 -7.93 -12.07
C GLY A 314 5.76 -8.30 -10.60
N ILE A 315 4.70 -8.93 -10.09
CA ILE A 315 4.53 -9.30 -8.69
C ILE A 315 4.11 -10.75 -8.57
N PHE A 316 4.78 -11.48 -7.69
CA PHE A 316 4.38 -12.81 -7.27
C PHE A 316 3.57 -12.69 -5.98
N VAL A 317 2.34 -13.24 -5.97
CA VAL A 317 1.41 -13.19 -4.84
C VAL A 317 1.22 -14.58 -4.25
N ALA A 318 1.47 -14.74 -2.95
CA ALA A 318 1.15 -15.94 -2.18
C ALA A 318 -0.12 -15.72 -1.33
N TYR A 319 -1.17 -16.51 -1.58
CA TYR A 319 -2.43 -16.42 -0.84
C TYR A 319 -2.41 -17.29 0.41
N HIS A 320 -2.79 -16.75 1.56
CA HIS A 320 -2.74 -17.47 2.83
C HIS A 320 -3.80 -17.04 3.84
N ASN A 321 -4.05 -17.86 4.86
CA ASN A 321 -4.91 -17.51 5.99
C ASN A 321 -4.12 -17.41 7.30
N ILE A 322 -2.85 -17.00 7.21
CA ILE A 322 -1.83 -16.95 8.29
C ILE A 322 -1.44 -18.30 8.92
N GLU A 323 -2.27 -19.34 8.82
CA GLU A 323 -1.92 -20.71 9.23
C GLU A 323 -1.37 -21.53 8.05
N ARG A 324 -1.91 -21.31 6.84
CA ARG A 324 -1.59 -22.08 5.64
C ARG A 324 -1.55 -21.23 4.38
N ILE A 325 -0.72 -21.66 3.42
CA ILE A 325 -0.70 -21.15 2.04
C ILE A 325 -1.65 -21.96 1.16
N PHE A 326 -2.45 -21.29 0.34
CA PHE A 326 -3.42 -21.92 -0.57
C PHE A 326 -2.90 -22.07 -2.00
N GLY A 327 -2.06 -21.14 -2.44
CA GLY A 327 -1.60 -21.07 -3.81
C GLY A 327 -0.98 -19.73 -4.14
N PHE A 328 -0.59 -19.59 -5.39
CA PHE A 328 0.25 -18.52 -5.88
C PHE A 328 -0.32 -17.94 -7.19
N GLN A 329 -0.02 -16.68 -7.47
CA GLN A 329 -0.34 -16.05 -8.74
C GLN A 329 0.80 -15.10 -9.13
N TYR A 330 1.15 -15.06 -10.41
CA TYR A 330 2.02 -14.02 -10.95
C TYR A 330 1.17 -12.97 -11.68
N LEU A 331 1.43 -11.70 -11.40
CA LEU A 331 0.79 -10.55 -12.04
C LEU A 331 1.88 -9.72 -12.71
N SER A 332 1.95 -9.80 -14.03
CA SER A 332 2.89 -9.00 -14.82
C SER A 332 2.47 -7.52 -14.82
N LEU A 333 3.40 -6.61 -15.11
CA LEU A 333 3.08 -5.19 -15.26
C LEU A 333 1.96 -4.92 -16.29
N PRO A 334 1.90 -5.62 -17.45
CA PRO A 334 0.74 -5.61 -18.33
C PRO A 334 -0.60 -6.04 -17.70
N ASP A 335 -0.59 -7.01 -16.78
CA ASP A 335 -1.81 -7.44 -16.06
C ASP A 335 -2.28 -6.35 -15.10
N LEU A 336 -1.34 -5.70 -14.39
CA LEU A 336 -1.63 -4.57 -13.51
C LEU A 336 -2.23 -3.39 -14.31
N ASP A 337 -1.68 -3.07 -15.48
CA ASP A 337 -2.18 -1.97 -16.33
C ASP A 337 -3.50 -2.29 -17.00
N LEU A 338 -3.77 -3.56 -17.29
CA LEU A 338 -5.08 -3.95 -17.79
C LEU A 338 -6.17 -3.56 -16.79
N VAL A 339 -5.91 -3.73 -15.49
CA VAL A 339 -6.84 -3.36 -14.41
C VAL A 339 -6.85 -1.85 -14.16
N LEU A 340 -5.69 -1.21 -14.04
CA LEU A 340 -5.57 0.18 -13.58
C LEU A 340 -5.75 1.22 -14.70
N HIS A 341 -5.39 0.86 -15.94
CA HIS A 341 -5.35 1.76 -17.09
C HIS A 341 -6.24 1.31 -18.25
N GLY A 342 -6.84 0.11 -18.15
CA GLY A 342 -7.73 -0.44 -19.17
C GLY A 342 -7.00 -0.94 -20.43
N GLN A 343 -5.67 -1.09 -20.37
CA GLN A 343 -4.85 -1.57 -21.49
C GLN A 343 -3.63 -2.33 -20.99
N SER A 344 -3.20 -3.37 -21.71
CA SER A 344 -2.00 -4.14 -21.36
C SER A 344 -0.68 -3.54 -21.87
N ASP A 345 -0.75 -2.61 -22.84
CA ASP A 345 0.42 -1.85 -23.25
C ASP A 345 0.79 -0.85 -22.14
N THR A 346 1.99 -0.97 -21.60
CA THR A 346 2.43 -0.21 -20.42
C THR A 346 2.68 1.27 -20.69
N CYS A 347 2.66 1.70 -21.96
CA CYS A 347 2.92 3.07 -22.39
C CYS A 347 2.17 4.13 -21.56
N LEU A 348 0.87 3.92 -21.32
CA LEU A 348 0.06 4.86 -20.54
C LEU A 348 0.53 4.91 -19.08
N GLY A 349 0.64 3.75 -18.42
CA GLY A 349 1.06 3.66 -17.02
C GLY A 349 2.48 4.20 -16.80
N ASP A 350 3.40 3.93 -17.73
CA ASP A 350 4.78 4.43 -17.70
C ASP A 350 4.84 5.96 -17.80
N GLN A 351 4.09 6.56 -18.72
CA GLN A 351 4.05 8.01 -18.88
C GLN A 351 3.37 8.70 -17.69
N GLU A 352 2.29 8.11 -17.17
CA GLU A 352 1.56 8.62 -16.00
C GLU A 352 2.43 8.59 -14.73
N PHE A 353 3.21 7.52 -14.56
CA PHE A 353 4.20 7.41 -13.49
C PHE A 353 5.28 8.49 -13.59
N LYS A 354 5.84 8.72 -14.78
CA LYS A 354 6.82 9.79 -15.02
C LYS A 354 6.25 11.17 -14.71
N PHE A 355 5.02 11.47 -15.15
CA PHE A 355 4.36 12.73 -14.80
C PHE A 355 4.14 12.86 -13.29
N SER A 356 3.78 11.77 -12.61
CA SER A 356 3.59 11.76 -11.16
C SER A 356 4.86 12.18 -10.42
N ILE A 357 6.02 11.63 -10.79
CA ILE A 357 7.31 12.03 -10.20
C ILE A 357 7.62 13.50 -10.50
N HIS A 358 7.41 13.96 -11.75
CA HIS A 358 7.65 15.35 -12.14
C HIS A 358 6.79 16.33 -11.33
N LEU A 359 5.49 16.07 -11.21
CA LEU A 359 4.58 16.94 -10.47
C LEU A 359 4.87 16.93 -8.96
N LEU A 360 5.32 15.80 -8.41
CA LEU A 360 5.83 15.74 -7.05
C LEU A 360 7.10 16.58 -6.89
N ASP A 361 8.05 16.51 -7.83
CA ASP A 361 9.28 17.33 -7.82
C ASP A 361 8.94 18.82 -7.76
N GLU A 362 8.04 19.29 -8.62
CA GLU A 362 7.56 20.67 -8.62
C GLU A 362 6.90 21.08 -7.29
N ALA A 363 6.08 20.20 -6.72
CA ALA A 363 5.43 20.45 -5.42
C ALA A 363 6.45 20.56 -4.28
N LEU A 364 7.43 19.65 -4.23
CA LEU A 364 8.45 19.66 -3.20
C LEU A 364 9.42 20.85 -3.36
N GLN A 365 9.78 21.21 -4.59
CA GLN A 365 10.59 22.39 -4.86
C GLN A 365 9.92 23.66 -4.31
N LYS A 366 8.62 23.86 -4.57
CA LYS A 366 7.88 24.99 -3.97
C LYS A 366 7.86 24.95 -2.44
N ALA A 367 7.74 23.76 -1.85
CA ALA A 367 7.73 23.60 -0.41
C ALA A 367 9.08 24.00 0.23
N ILE A 368 10.20 23.55 -0.35
CA ILE A 368 11.55 23.88 0.17
C ILE A 368 11.99 25.31 -0.19
N GLU A 369 11.45 25.92 -1.24
CA GLU A 369 11.65 27.35 -1.51
C GLU A 369 10.97 28.22 -0.46
N LYS A 370 9.78 27.80 -0.01
CA LYS A 370 9.03 28.49 1.05
C LYS A 370 9.68 28.28 2.43
N PHE A 371 10.14 27.06 2.70
CA PHE A 371 10.71 26.63 3.97
C PHE A 371 12.07 25.95 3.75
N PRO A 372 13.12 26.73 3.46
CA PRO A 372 14.43 26.18 3.15
C PRO A 372 15.09 25.56 4.39
N GLU A 373 15.85 24.49 4.13
CA GLU A 373 16.76 23.80 5.06
C GLU A 373 16.07 23.30 6.34
N GLN A 374 14.81 22.91 6.22
CA GLN A 374 13.96 22.47 7.33
C GLN A 374 13.28 21.14 6.99
N THR A 375 13.07 20.33 8.03
CA THR A 375 12.21 19.15 7.92
C THR A 375 10.76 19.60 7.78
N LEU A 376 10.04 19.06 6.81
CA LEU A 376 8.64 19.40 6.55
C LEU A 376 7.74 18.18 6.75
N ARG A 377 6.58 18.37 7.35
CA ARG A 377 5.48 17.41 7.31
C ARG A 377 4.54 17.82 6.18
N LEU A 378 4.35 16.93 5.22
CA LEU A 378 3.57 17.18 4.01
C LEU A 378 2.28 16.36 4.03
N HIS A 379 1.18 16.95 3.55
CA HIS A 379 -0.08 16.23 3.35
C HIS A 379 -0.60 16.45 1.93
N PHE A 380 -1.05 15.38 1.29
CA PHE A 380 -1.54 15.33 -0.08
C PHE A 380 -2.98 14.80 -0.09
N LEU A 381 -3.84 15.44 -0.87
CA LEU A 381 -5.22 14.97 -1.04
C LEU A 381 -5.77 15.40 -2.40
N THR A 382 -5.97 14.42 -3.29
CA THR A 382 -6.70 14.64 -4.54
C THR A 382 -8.19 14.64 -4.26
N LYS A 383 -8.90 15.67 -4.74
CA LYS A 383 -10.36 15.76 -4.64
C LYS A 383 -11.01 15.46 -5.99
N SER A 384 -11.97 14.54 -5.96
CA SER A 384 -12.90 14.30 -7.06
C SER A 384 -14.07 15.31 -7.01
N GLY A 385 -14.55 15.75 -8.16
CA GLY A 385 -15.63 16.75 -8.24
C GLY A 385 -15.86 17.30 -9.64
N LYS A 386 -16.47 18.49 -9.75
CA LYS A 386 -16.69 19.16 -11.06
C LYS A 386 -15.38 19.55 -11.78
N SER A 387 -14.30 19.71 -11.02
CA SER A 387 -12.96 19.92 -11.52
C SER A 387 -12.02 19.26 -10.52
N GLU A 388 -11.10 18.45 -11.02
CA GLU A 388 -10.17 17.72 -10.18
C GLU A 388 -8.95 18.58 -9.90
N PHE A 389 -8.51 18.52 -8.65
CA PHE A 389 -7.33 19.19 -8.17
C PHE A 389 -6.84 18.48 -6.91
N MET A 390 -5.59 18.75 -6.55
CA MET A 390 -4.97 18.20 -5.36
C MET A 390 -4.63 19.33 -4.37
N TYR A 391 -4.93 19.11 -3.10
CA TYR A 391 -4.39 19.91 -2.00
C TYR A 391 -3.02 19.38 -1.59
N ILE A 392 -2.08 20.30 -1.39
CA ILE A 392 -0.74 20.01 -0.89
C ILE A 392 -0.48 20.98 0.26
N PHE A 393 -0.16 20.48 1.45
CA PHE A 393 0.19 21.30 2.61
C PHE A 393 1.60 21.00 3.08
N ALA A 394 2.34 22.02 3.51
CA ALA A 394 3.68 21.90 4.07
C ALA A 394 3.77 22.65 5.40
N GLU A 395 4.06 21.91 6.46
CA GLU A 395 4.26 22.41 7.82
C GLU A 395 5.71 22.13 8.23
N PRO A 396 6.54 23.16 8.50
CA PRO A 396 7.85 22.96 9.09
C PRO A 396 7.75 22.34 10.48
N VAL A 397 8.52 21.29 10.70
CA VAL A 397 8.61 20.57 11.98
C VAL A 397 10.06 20.34 12.34
N THR A 398 10.36 20.28 13.63
CA THR A 398 11.68 19.85 14.10
C THR A 398 11.83 18.32 13.95
N ASP A 399 13.06 17.83 13.82
CA ASP A 399 13.30 16.38 13.78
C ASP A 399 12.73 15.67 15.02
N ALA A 400 12.85 16.30 16.21
CA ALA A 400 12.27 15.77 17.45
C ALA A 400 10.73 15.65 17.40
N GLN A 401 10.03 16.65 16.82
CA GLN A 401 8.57 16.57 16.65
C GLN A 401 8.16 15.49 15.66
N ALA A 402 8.91 15.36 14.56
CA ALA A 402 8.64 14.33 13.57
C ALA A 402 8.89 12.92 14.15
N ASP A 403 9.92 12.76 15.00
CA ASP A 403 10.20 11.50 15.71
C ASP A 403 9.12 11.20 16.77
N GLU A 404 8.63 12.22 17.48
CA GLU A 404 7.51 12.07 18.43
C GLU A 404 6.23 11.61 17.73
N ILE A 405 5.91 12.20 16.57
CA ILE A 405 4.75 11.79 15.77
C ILE A 405 4.90 10.35 15.27
N GLN A 406 6.08 9.96 14.79
CA GLN A 406 6.36 8.59 14.38
C GLN A 406 6.31 7.60 15.55
N ALA A 407 6.53 8.06 16.79
CA ALA A 407 6.48 7.24 18.00
C ALA A 407 5.08 7.17 18.66
N THR A 408 4.05 7.80 18.09
CA THR A 408 2.70 7.91 18.71
C THR A 408 2.13 6.57 19.17
N ASN A 409 2.23 5.53 18.32
CA ASN A 409 1.67 4.21 18.60
C ASN A 409 2.70 3.20 19.15
N LYS A 410 3.90 3.67 19.50
CA LYS A 410 5.02 2.81 19.93
C LYS A 410 4.66 1.90 21.10
N ALA A 411 3.92 2.40 22.09
CA ALA A 411 3.52 1.59 23.24
C ALA A 411 2.56 0.45 22.88
N LEU A 412 1.63 0.69 21.95
CA LEU A 412 0.73 -0.34 21.41
C LEU A 412 1.51 -1.39 20.64
N THR A 413 2.47 -0.94 19.82
CA THR A 413 3.38 -1.81 19.08
C THR A 413 4.22 -2.69 20.00
N GLU A 414 4.84 -2.12 21.02
CA GLU A 414 5.62 -2.87 22.03
C GLU A 414 4.76 -3.86 22.84
N GLN A 415 3.47 -3.56 23.05
CA GLN A 415 2.55 -4.51 23.68
C GLN A 415 2.22 -5.67 22.73
N PHE A 416 1.83 -5.35 21.50
CA PHE A 416 1.51 -6.35 20.47
C PHE A 416 2.70 -7.31 20.23
N GLU A 417 3.91 -6.78 20.15
CA GLU A 417 5.15 -7.56 20.03
C GLU A 417 5.32 -8.58 21.17
N ARG A 418 5.09 -8.14 22.42
CA ARG A 418 5.22 -9.03 23.58
C ARG A 418 4.20 -10.16 23.57
N GLU A 419 2.96 -9.85 23.16
CA GLU A 419 1.85 -10.79 23.18
C GLU A 419 1.90 -11.77 21.98
N VAL A 420 2.16 -11.27 20.77
CA VAL A 420 2.04 -12.04 19.51
C VAL A 420 3.37 -12.63 19.06
N VAL A 421 4.46 -11.85 19.09
CA VAL A 421 5.80 -12.30 18.68
C VAL A 421 6.51 -13.07 19.82
N GLY A 422 6.02 -12.92 21.06
CA GLY A 422 6.53 -13.60 22.24
C GLY A 422 7.81 -12.98 22.80
N ILE A 423 8.01 -11.69 22.56
CA ILE A 423 9.16 -10.90 23.02
C ILE A 423 8.95 -10.51 24.51
N GLY A 424 10.00 -10.38 25.31
CA GLY A 424 9.88 -9.81 26.66
C GLY A 424 9.34 -10.74 27.77
N ARG A 425 9.47 -12.08 27.65
CA ARG A 425 9.32 -12.95 28.83
C ARG A 425 10.40 -12.62 29.87
N PRO A 426 10.12 -12.66 31.19
CA PRO A 426 11.03 -12.12 32.21
C PRO A 426 12.39 -12.85 32.18
N GLY A 427 13.48 -12.15 31.87
CA GLY A 427 14.85 -12.69 31.95
C GLY A 427 15.86 -12.32 30.86
N SER A 428 15.59 -11.36 29.97
CA SER A 428 16.55 -10.93 28.92
C SER A 428 16.72 -9.40 28.90
N ASP A 429 17.94 -8.92 28.61
CA ASP A 429 18.39 -7.53 28.77
C ASP A 429 17.51 -6.49 28.04
N GLU A 430 16.62 -5.83 28.80
CA GLU A 430 15.50 -5.01 28.29
C GLU A 430 15.93 -3.83 27.39
N GLN A 431 17.12 -3.26 27.55
CA GLN A 431 17.51 -2.03 26.84
C GLN A 431 18.15 -2.24 25.46
N GLY A 432 18.92 -3.32 25.27
CA GLY A 432 19.52 -3.65 23.97
C GLY A 432 18.49 -4.22 22.99
N LEU A 433 17.64 -5.11 23.51
CA LEU A 433 16.55 -5.74 22.76
C LEU A 433 15.56 -4.69 22.22
N GLN A 434 15.22 -3.66 23.00
CA GLN A 434 14.19 -2.68 22.60
C GLN A 434 14.59 -1.84 21.37
N ALA A 435 15.88 -1.54 21.18
CA ALA A 435 16.36 -0.82 20.00
C ALA A 435 16.40 -1.74 18.75
N GLU A 436 16.79 -2.99 18.95
CA GLU A 436 16.83 -4.02 17.91
C GLU A 436 15.42 -4.37 17.39
N TRP A 437 14.41 -4.38 18.28
CA TRP A 437 13.02 -4.64 17.87
C TRP A 437 12.34 -3.47 17.19
N GLN A 438 12.62 -2.22 17.58
CA GLN A 438 12.11 -1.04 16.87
C GLN A 438 12.54 -1.04 15.39
N ASN A 439 13.74 -1.54 15.12
CA ASN A 439 14.27 -1.68 13.78
C ASN A 439 13.52 -2.75 12.97
N ILE A 440 13.33 -3.92 13.57
CA ILE A 440 12.55 -5.02 12.99
C ILE A 440 11.12 -4.56 12.66
N GLN A 441 10.49 -3.81 13.57
CA GLN A 441 9.15 -3.28 13.36
C GLN A 441 9.11 -2.24 12.23
N HIS A 442 10.13 -1.40 12.11
CA HIS A 442 10.18 -0.43 11.02
C HIS A 442 10.19 -1.11 9.64
N ARG A 443 10.84 -2.26 9.55
CA ARG A 443 10.88 -3.15 8.36
C ARG A 443 9.49 -3.67 7.99
N VAL A 444 8.87 -4.27 8.99
CA VAL A 444 7.55 -4.91 9.00
C VAL A 444 6.46 -3.92 8.57
N ASP A 445 6.46 -2.71 9.15
CA ASP A 445 5.44 -1.70 8.86
C ASP A 445 5.58 -1.07 7.47
N GLU A 446 6.76 -0.98 6.88
CA GLU A 446 6.96 -0.34 5.56
C GLU A 446 6.51 -1.23 4.39
N GLU A 447 6.58 -2.56 4.54
CA GLU A 447 6.23 -3.53 3.49
C GLU A 447 4.70 -3.75 3.37
N VAL A 448 3.90 -3.49 4.42
CA VAL A 448 2.48 -3.92 4.52
C VAL A 448 1.46 -2.77 4.68
N LYS A 449 1.83 -1.51 4.41
CA LYS A 449 0.98 -0.32 4.72
C LYS A 449 -0.45 -0.24 4.13
N ASP A 450 -0.86 -1.14 3.24
CA ASP A 450 -2.19 -1.06 2.61
C ASP A 450 -3.14 -2.23 2.96
N ASP A 451 -2.66 -3.38 3.45
CA ASP A 451 -3.54 -4.54 3.73
C ASP A 451 -4.48 -4.31 4.93
N ASN A 452 -4.11 -3.42 5.86
CA ASN A 452 -4.94 -3.06 7.03
C ASN A 452 -6.18 -2.21 6.64
N SER A 453 -6.07 -1.53 5.51
CA SER A 453 -7.04 -0.53 5.09
C SER A 453 -8.34 -1.13 4.54
N GLU A 454 -8.26 -2.37 4.07
CA GLU A 454 -9.38 -3.05 3.39
C GLU A 454 -10.54 -3.39 4.32
N SER A 455 -10.30 -3.40 5.63
CA SER A 455 -11.05 -4.12 6.65
C SER A 455 -12.51 -3.72 6.92
N ILE A 456 -13.01 -2.59 6.40
CA ILE A 456 -14.31 -2.03 6.82
C ILE A 456 -15.24 -1.70 5.64
N GLU A 457 -14.71 -1.32 4.48
CA GLU A 457 -15.55 -0.75 3.40
C GLU A 457 -16.37 -1.78 2.64
N GLU A 458 -15.92 -3.03 2.62
CA GLU A 458 -16.70 -4.14 2.06
C GLU A 458 -17.98 -4.41 2.86
N ALA A 459 -18.05 -3.99 4.13
CA ALA A 459 -19.27 -4.11 4.92
C ALA A 459 -20.35 -3.13 4.45
N GLU A 460 -19.97 -1.89 4.12
CA GLU A 460 -20.91 -0.85 3.64
C GLU A 460 -21.47 -1.17 2.25
N GLU A 461 -20.65 -1.68 1.32
CA GLU A 461 -21.13 -2.03 -0.03
C GLU A 461 -22.02 -3.29 -0.04
N ASN A 462 -21.80 -4.23 0.89
CA ASN A 462 -22.71 -5.38 1.03
C ASN A 462 -24.05 -4.99 1.68
N GLU A 463 -24.12 -3.93 2.49
CA GLU A 463 -25.39 -3.40 2.99
C GLU A 463 -26.26 -2.87 1.84
N GLU A 464 -25.67 -2.12 0.90
CA GLU A 464 -26.37 -1.61 -0.30
C GLU A 464 -26.91 -2.74 -1.22
N GLU A 465 -26.28 -3.92 -1.23
CA GLU A 465 -26.78 -5.10 -1.98
C GLU A 465 -27.90 -5.86 -1.24
N SER A 466 -28.13 -5.60 0.05
CA SER A 466 -29.10 -6.34 0.88
C SER A 466 -30.47 -5.65 1.06
N GLU A 467 -30.64 -4.41 0.61
CA GLU A 467 -31.88 -3.61 0.75
C GLU A 467 -32.99 -3.96 -0.28
N ASP A 468 -33.21 -5.23 -0.60
CA ASP A 468 -34.45 -5.67 -1.27
C ASP A 468 -35.19 -6.71 -0.41
N SER A 469 -35.72 -6.26 0.73
CA SER A 469 -36.88 -6.88 1.39
C SER A 469 -37.50 -6.01 2.49
N GLU A 470 -38.73 -5.58 2.21
CA GLU A 470 -39.88 -5.21 3.09
C GLU A 470 -39.66 -4.32 4.34
N GLU A 471 -40.17 -3.08 4.23
CA GLU A 471 -40.45 -2.15 5.32
C GLU A 471 -41.38 -2.76 6.39
N LEU A 472 -40.96 -2.68 7.66
CA LEU A 472 -41.85 -2.73 8.81
C LEU A 472 -41.45 -1.62 9.80
N ASP A 473 -42.38 -0.67 9.96
CA ASP A 473 -42.38 0.39 10.97
C ASP A 473 -42.38 -0.19 12.38
N GLU A 474 -41.42 0.21 13.23
CA GLU A 474 -41.63 0.26 14.68
C GLU A 474 -41.04 1.55 15.27
N GLU A 475 -41.94 2.43 15.72
CA GLU A 475 -41.65 3.55 16.61
C GLU A 475 -41.17 3.02 17.97
N THR A 476 -40.02 3.50 18.46
CA THR A 476 -39.75 3.54 19.90
C THR A 476 -39.06 4.84 20.32
N ASP A 477 -39.79 5.56 21.18
CA ASP A 477 -39.41 6.75 21.92
C ASP A 477 -38.41 6.39 23.03
N THR A 478 -37.23 7.02 23.08
CA THR A 478 -36.40 7.04 24.29
C THR A 478 -35.74 8.40 24.53
N THR A 479 -36.19 8.95 25.64
CA THR A 479 -35.79 10.12 26.42
C THR A 479 -34.31 10.50 26.43
N VAL A 480 -34.11 11.81 26.21
CA VAL A 480 -32.89 12.59 26.37
C VAL A 480 -32.55 12.74 27.85
N GLU A 481 -31.65 11.91 28.40
CA GLU A 481 -30.92 12.23 29.66
C GLU A 481 -29.86 11.16 29.98
N ASP A 482 -28.75 11.10 29.22
CA ASP A 482 -27.48 10.57 29.76
C ASP A 482 -26.19 10.89 28.94
N VAL A 483 -26.21 11.98 28.15
CA VAL A 483 -25.06 12.37 27.28
C VAL A 483 -24.09 13.37 27.95
N LYS A 484 -24.14 13.56 29.28
CA LYS A 484 -23.35 14.61 29.94
C LYS A 484 -22.14 14.15 30.77
N SER A 485 -21.90 12.86 30.93
CA SER A 485 -20.88 12.39 31.88
C SER A 485 -19.61 11.75 31.28
N GLN A 486 -19.49 11.67 29.94
CA GLN A 486 -18.25 11.18 29.28
C GLN A 486 -17.52 12.24 28.42
N LYS A 487 -18.02 13.47 28.37
CA LYS A 487 -17.39 14.58 27.62
C LYS A 487 -16.20 15.26 28.32
N GLN A 488 -15.74 14.77 29.46
CA GLN A 488 -14.70 15.44 30.27
C GLN A 488 -13.33 14.76 30.32
N ALA A 489 -13.13 13.63 29.62
CA ALA A 489 -11.80 13.00 29.50
C ALA A 489 -11.18 13.11 28.08
N LEU A 490 -11.97 13.36 27.02
CA LEU A 490 -11.47 13.59 25.65
C LEU A 490 -11.28 15.08 25.29
N GLY A 491 -11.58 16.00 26.21
CA GLY A 491 -11.59 17.45 25.96
C GLY A 491 -10.26 18.17 26.21
N ALA A 492 -9.17 17.47 26.51
CA ALA A 492 -7.89 18.08 26.89
C ALA A 492 -6.87 18.24 25.73
N MET A 493 -7.24 17.95 24.49
CA MET A 493 -6.35 18.07 23.33
C MET A 493 -6.96 18.82 22.14
N THR A 494 -7.77 19.87 22.35
CA THR A 494 -8.13 20.77 21.23
C THR A 494 -8.50 22.17 21.68
N THR A 495 -7.52 22.98 22.08
CA THR A 495 -7.69 24.44 22.20
C THR A 495 -6.39 25.17 21.91
N TRP A 496 -5.93 25.12 20.66
CA TRP A 496 -4.89 26.04 20.17
C TRP A 496 -5.47 26.79 18.97
N ALA A 497 -6.05 27.96 19.27
CA ALA A 497 -6.39 28.96 18.29
C ALA A 497 -5.70 30.27 18.71
N THR A 498 -4.48 30.48 18.23
CA THR A 498 -3.85 31.79 17.94
C THR A 498 -2.46 31.54 17.33
N SER A 499 -2.33 31.77 16.01
CA SER A 499 -1.17 31.49 15.15
C SER A 499 -0.43 30.16 15.39
N ASN A 500 -0.90 29.09 14.75
CA ASN A 500 -0.42 27.70 14.90
C ASN A 500 0.98 27.40 14.28
N GLY A 501 1.84 28.42 14.12
CA GLY A 501 3.15 28.28 13.45
C GLY A 501 3.09 28.51 11.92
N PRO A 502 4.24 28.40 11.23
CA PRO A 502 4.31 28.53 9.78
C PRO A 502 3.60 27.37 9.09
N LEU A 503 2.80 27.67 8.06
CA LEU A 503 2.13 26.69 7.21
C LEU A 503 1.98 27.28 5.82
N ALA A 504 2.27 26.48 4.80
CA ALA A 504 1.93 26.80 3.43
C ALA A 504 1.02 25.73 2.84
N GLY A 505 0.21 26.12 1.86
CA GLY A 505 -0.65 25.20 1.15
C GLY A 505 -0.82 25.62 -0.30
N TRP A 506 -1.01 24.65 -1.17
CA TRP A 506 -1.19 24.84 -2.59
C TRP A 506 -2.35 24.00 -3.12
N THR A 507 -2.93 24.46 -4.23
CA THR A 507 -3.77 23.64 -5.09
C THR A 507 -3.04 23.35 -6.39
N LEU A 508 -2.98 22.07 -6.76
CA LEU A 508 -2.47 21.62 -8.05
C LEU A 508 -3.64 21.24 -8.94
N ALA A 509 -3.78 21.89 -10.08
CA ALA A 509 -4.74 21.54 -11.12
C ALA A 509 -4.01 21.23 -12.42
N ILE A 510 -4.56 20.30 -13.21
CA ILE A 510 -3.95 19.85 -14.47
C ILE A 510 -4.93 19.89 -15.64
N ARG A 511 -4.39 19.83 -16.85
CA ARG A 511 -5.12 19.51 -18.09
C ARG A 511 -4.30 18.56 -18.94
N ASN A 512 -4.93 17.47 -19.35
CA ASN A 512 -4.34 16.48 -20.24
C ASN A 512 -4.50 16.92 -21.70
N ARG A 513 -3.42 16.80 -22.48
CA ARG A 513 -3.43 17.08 -23.91
C ARG A 513 -2.73 15.97 -24.68
N ILE A 514 -3.48 15.27 -25.54
CA ILE A 514 -2.98 14.17 -26.37
C ILE A 514 -3.06 14.59 -27.83
N ASN A 515 -1.96 14.48 -28.57
CA ASN A 515 -1.85 14.85 -29.98
C ASN A 515 -2.40 16.26 -30.26
N GLY A 516 -2.13 17.18 -29.34
CA GLY A 516 -2.56 18.57 -29.43
C GLY A 516 -4.02 18.85 -29.03
N LYS A 517 -4.81 17.86 -28.63
CA LYS A 517 -6.21 18.02 -28.19
C LYS A 517 -6.38 17.81 -26.69
N TYR A 518 -7.18 18.64 -26.04
CA TYR A 518 -7.51 18.46 -24.63
C TYR A 518 -8.46 17.28 -24.44
N VAL A 519 -8.16 16.46 -23.45
CA VAL A 519 -8.96 15.31 -23.01
C VAL A 519 -9.14 15.38 -21.50
N SER A 520 -10.15 14.72 -20.95
CA SER A 520 -10.30 14.57 -19.49
C SER A 520 -9.15 13.73 -18.93
N ARG A 521 -8.92 12.57 -19.54
CA ARG A 521 -7.86 11.61 -19.20
C ARG A 521 -7.33 10.92 -20.47
N PRO A 522 -6.13 10.34 -20.43
CA PRO A 522 -5.68 9.39 -21.44
C PRO A 522 -6.45 8.07 -21.36
N GLU A 523 -6.79 7.53 -22.53
CA GLU A 523 -7.41 6.23 -22.75
C GLU A 523 -6.82 5.64 -24.04
N GLY A 524 -6.40 4.38 -24.04
CA GLY A 524 -5.87 3.73 -25.25
C GLY A 524 -4.61 4.40 -25.81
N LEU A 525 -3.69 4.85 -24.96
CA LEU A 525 -2.50 5.62 -25.36
C LEU A 525 -1.47 4.70 -26.02
N ALA A 526 -1.13 5.01 -27.27
CA ALA A 526 -0.11 4.29 -28.03
C ALA A 526 1.28 4.95 -27.89
N PRO A 527 2.40 4.22 -28.08
CA PRO A 527 3.76 4.77 -27.96
C PRO A 527 4.08 5.94 -28.90
N ASN A 528 3.36 6.07 -30.01
CA ASN A 528 3.51 7.16 -30.97
C ASN A 528 2.61 8.37 -30.66
N ASP A 529 1.70 8.26 -29.69
CA ASP A 529 0.90 9.39 -29.24
C ASP A 529 1.75 10.36 -28.42
N ASN A 530 1.47 11.64 -28.62
CA ASN A 530 2.14 12.70 -27.90
C ASN A 530 1.27 13.19 -26.74
N TRP A 531 1.58 12.75 -25.51
CA TRP A 531 0.94 13.23 -24.30
C TRP A 531 1.75 14.33 -23.62
N SER A 532 1.09 15.47 -23.40
CA SER A 532 1.57 16.57 -22.59
C SER A 532 0.57 16.92 -21.48
N VAL A 533 1.09 17.32 -20.33
CA VAL A 533 0.31 17.80 -19.19
C VAL A 533 0.58 19.29 -19.02
N GLU A 534 -0.48 20.07 -18.96
CA GLU A 534 -0.42 21.45 -18.47
C GLU A 534 -0.82 21.46 -17.00
N TYR A 535 -0.08 22.16 -16.15
CA TYR A 535 -0.37 22.22 -14.72
C TYR A 535 -0.20 23.62 -14.15
N HIS A 536 -0.91 23.88 -13.06
CA HIS A 536 -0.87 25.13 -12.32
C HIS A 536 -0.89 24.85 -10.82
N LEU A 537 0.16 25.28 -10.14
CA LEU A 537 0.33 25.13 -8.70
C LEU A 537 0.12 26.50 -8.02
N ASN A 538 -1.06 26.71 -7.45
CA ASN A 538 -1.52 27.97 -6.89
C ASN A 538 -1.41 27.98 -5.36
N GLU A 539 -0.76 29.00 -4.77
CA GLU A 539 -0.68 29.14 -3.32
C GLU A 539 -2.03 29.51 -2.71
N LEU A 540 -2.39 28.87 -1.59
CA LEU A 540 -3.63 29.12 -0.87
C LEU A 540 -3.51 30.41 -0.05
N PRO A 541 -4.59 31.21 0.05
CA PRO A 541 -4.59 32.40 0.89
C PRO A 541 -4.36 32.07 2.37
N GLU A 542 -3.51 32.85 3.04
CA GLU A 542 -3.12 32.65 4.46
C GLU A 542 -4.30 32.54 5.42
N HIS A 543 -5.39 33.28 5.17
CA HIS A 543 -6.58 33.25 6.03
C HIS A 543 -7.37 31.93 5.96
N SER A 544 -7.15 31.12 4.92
CA SER A 544 -7.89 29.88 4.65
C SER A 544 -7.06 28.61 4.86
N VAL A 545 -5.73 28.71 4.76
CA VAL A 545 -4.82 27.56 4.71
C VAL A 545 -4.96 26.64 5.93
N TRP A 546 -4.98 27.19 7.14
CA TRP A 546 -5.12 26.41 8.37
C TRP A 546 -6.47 25.70 8.48
N SER A 547 -7.56 26.36 8.06
CA SER A 547 -8.89 25.74 8.09
C SER A 547 -8.97 24.55 7.13
N LEU A 548 -8.38 24.67 5.94
CA LEU A 548 -8.34 23.59 4.96
C LEU A 548 -7.41 22.46 5.41
N TYR A 549 -6.22 22.80 5.93
CA TYR A 549 -5.27 21.83 6.46
C TYR A 549 -5.87 20.99 7.58
N ASN A 550 -6.55 21.62 8.55
CA ASN A 550 -7.21 20.90 9.64
C ASN A 550 -8.31 19.95 9.12
N LYS A 551 -9.08 20.34 8.09
CA LYS A 551 -10.05 19.43 7.46
C LYS A 551 -9.39 18.21 6.84
N VAL A 552 -8.24 18.38 6.19
CA VAL A 552 -7.48 17.26 5.62
C VAL A 552 -6.94 16.35 6.72
N LYS A 553 -6.43 16.90 7.83
CA LYS A 553 -6.01 16.11 8.99
C LYS A 553 -7.18 15.35 9.62
N ASP A 554 -8.33 16.01 9.79
CA ASP A 554 -9.55 15.38 10.31
C ASP A 554 -10.03 14.25 9.38
N GLU A 555 -9.97 14.44 8.06
CA GLU A 555 -10.33 13.44 7.07
C GLU A 555 -9.38 12.24 7.11
N ARG A 556 -8.07 12.47 7.24
CA ARG A 556 -7.06 11.41 7.44
C ARG A 556 -7.31 10.64 8.74
N SER A 557 -7.53 11.35 9.84
CA SER A 557 -7.78 10.73 11.16
C SER A 557 -9.08 9.92 11.18
N LYS A 558 -10.14 10.38 10.52
CA LYS A 558 -11.40 9.62 10.41
C LYS A 558 -11.28 8.41 9.49
N SER A 559 -10.47 8.52 8.45
CA SER A 559 -10.39 7.46 7.44
C SER A 559 -9.49 6.32 7.87
N ILE A 560 -8.37 6.64 8.54
CA ILE A 560 -7.29 5.69 8.86
C ILE A 560 -7.14 5.48 10.39
N GLY A 561 -7.68 6.36 11.23
CA GLY A 561 -7.59 6.24 12.69
C GLY A 561 -8.57 5.25 13.30
N GLU A 562 -8.27 4.80 14.53
CA GLU A 562 -9.00 3.77 15.29
C GLU A 562 -10.50 4.06 15.54
N GLN A 563 -10.95 5.31 15.39
CA GLN A 563 -12.32 5.74 15.70
C GLN A 563 -13.42 5.16 14.80
N ARG A 564 -13.09 4.33 13.80
CA ARG A 564 -14.06 3.66 12.91
C ARG A 564 -14.48 2.26 13.33
N GLU A 565 -13.68 1.53 14.12
CA GLU A 565 -13.89 0.08 14.31
C GLU A 565 -15.06 -0.30 15.22
N SER A 566 -15.62 0.65 15.98
CA SER A 566 -16.51 0.36 17.12
C SER A 566 -18.01 0.33 16.80
N ASP A 567 -18.50 1.15 15.87
CA ASP A 567 -19.93 1.57 15.92
C ASP A 567 -20.77 1.28 14.67
N GLU A 568 -20.23 0.66 13.61
CA GLU A 568 -21.00 0.33 12.39
C GLU A 568 -21.64 -1.06 12.48
N VAL A 569 -22.98 -1.08 12.50
CA VAL A 569 -23.80 -2.32 12.55
C VAL A 569 -23.47 -3.26 11.37
N GLY A 570 -23.22 -2.71 10.19
CA GLY A 570 -22.81 -3.46 8.99
C GLY A 570 -21.52 -4.22 9.15
N LEU A 571 -20.50 -3.59 9.74
CA LEU A 571 -19.22 -4.23 10.02
C LEU A 571 -19.38 -5.43 10.97
N GLN A 572 -20.29 -5.32 11.95
CA GLN A 572 -20.58 -6.44 12.85
C GLN A 572 -21.29 -7.60 12.14
N PHE A 573 -22.25 -7.32 11.26
CA PHE A 573 -22.91 -8.36 10.46
C PHE A 573 -21.91 -9.05 9.51
N TYR A 574 -21.09 -8.24 8.85
CA TYR A 574 -20.04 -8.71 7.95
C TYR A 574 -19.02 -9.59 8.66
N ARG A 575 -18.49 -9.16 9.82
CA ARG A 575 -17.61 -9.96 10.67
C ARG A 575 -18.25 -11.27 11.12
N LYS A 576 -19.54 -11.26 11.50
CA LYS A 576 -20.29 -12.50 11.84
C LYS A 576 -20.36 -13.47 10.65
N MET A 577 -20.61 -12.97 9.45
CA MET A 577 -20.64 -13.78 8.23
C MET A 577 -19.26 -14.38 7.94
N ILE A 578 -18.20 -13.58 8.03
CA ILE A 578 -16.82 -14.04 7.89
C ILE A 578 -16.50 -15.14 8.92
N HIS A 579 -16.83 -14.95 10.19
CA HIS A 579 -16.60 -15.94 11.24
C HIS A 579 -17.34 -17.26 10.97
N LYS A 580 -18.53 -17.19 10.37
CA LYS A 580 -19.27 -18.40 9.93
C LYS A 580 -18.51 -19.15 8.85
N TYR A 581 -17.98 -18.45 7.84
CA TYR A 581 -17.14 -19.07 6.81
C TYR A 581 -15.84 -19.62 7.40
N SER A 582 -15.20 -18.91 8.34
CA SER A 582 -14.00 -19.39 9.01
C SER A 582 -14.25 -20.66 9.83
N ALA A 583 -15.37 -20.76 10.55
CA ALA A 583 -15.73 -21.96 11.30
C ALA A 583 -16.00 -23.15 10.37
N ALA A 584 -16.74 -22.92 9.28
CA ALA A 584 -17.02 -23.96 8.27
C ALA A 584 -15.73 -24.41 7.54
N GLY A 585 -14.86 -23.47 7.20
CA GLY A 585 -13.57 -23.71 6.58
C GLY A 585 -12.65 -24.54 7.47
N ARG A 586 -12.61 -24.23 8.77
CA ARG A 586 -11.83 -25.02 9.75
C ARG A 586 -12.33 -26.46 9.83
N ALA A 587 -13.64 -26.67 10.00
CA ALA A 587 -14.21 -28.01 10.04
C ALA A 587 -13.94 -28.81 8.75
N TRP A 588 -14.02 -28.15 7.59
CA TRP A 588 -13.68 -28.76 6.31
C TRP A 588 -12.19 -29.15 6.24
N ARG A 589 -11.30 -28.27 6.72
CA ARG A 589 -9.85 -28.51 6.69
C ARG A 589 -9.43 -29.62 7.65
N ASP A 590 -10.04 -29.70 8.83
CA ASP A 590 -9.82 -30.79 9.78
C ASP A 590 -10.17 -32.14 9.13
N GLN A 591 -11.29 -32.21 8.41
CA GLN A 591 -11.68 -33.42 7.65
C GLN A 591 -10.67 -33.76 6.54
N GLN A 592 -10.15 -32.76 5.83
CA GLN A 592 -9.13 -33.02 4.80
C GLN A 592 -7.81 -33.49 5.40
N ASP A 593 -7.40 -32.95 6.55
CA ASP A 593 -6.19 -33.38 7.27
C ASP A 593 -6.31 -34.82 7.78
N GLU A 594 -7.49 -35.24 8.25
CA GLU A 594 -7.77 -36.64 8.60
C GLU A 594 -7.57 -37.57 7.39
N ILE A 595 -8.15 -37.20 6.24
CA ILE A 595 -8.01 -37.99 5.01
C ILE A 595 -6.55 -38.06 4.55
N GLU A 596 -5.81 -36.95 4.59
CA GLU A 596 -4.39 -36.93 4.21
C GLU A 596 -3.52 -37.76 5.14
N ASN A 597 -3.81 -37.78 6.44
CA ASN A 597 -3.12 -38.66 7.39
C ASN A 597 -3.37 -40.15 7.09
N GLU A 598 -4.54 -40.50 6.53
CA GLU A 598 -4.87 -41.87 6.12
C GLU A 598 -4.26 -42.26 4.77
N THR A 599 -4.30 -41.36 3.78
CA THR A 599 -3.88 -41.67 2.39
C THR A 599 -2.41 -41.33 2.10
N GLY A 600 -1.78 -40.53 2.95
CA GLY A 600 -0.46 -39.95 2.70
C GLY A 600 -0.51 -38.74 1.75
N GLN A 601 0.59 -37.98 1.73
CA GLN A 601 0.78 -36.84 0.83
C GLN A 601 1.40 -37.32 -0.49
N THR A 602 0.88 -36.83 -1.62
CA THR A 602 1.39 -37.11 -2.96
C THR A 602 1.73 -35.81 -3.65
N VAL A 603 2.93 -35.70 -4.24
CA VAL A 603 3.37 -34.53 -5.01
C VAL A 603 3.31 -34.84 -6.49
N TYR A 604 2.87 -33.87 -7.29
CA TYR A 604 2.79 -33.97 -8.72
C TYR A 604 4.19 -33.99 -9.34
N GLU A 605 4.56 -35.13 -9.91
CA GLU A 605 5.77 -35.27 -10.71
C GLU A 605 5.37 -35.41 -12.19
N PRO A 606 5.74 -34.47 -13.08
CA PRO A 606 5.49 -34.62 -14.49
C PRO A 606 6.27 -35.83 -15.01
N PHE A 607 5.60 -36.71 -15.75
CA PHE A 607 6.31 -37.81 -16.39
C PHE A 607 7.30 -37.25 -17.43
N GLY A 608 8.53 -37.75 -17.40
CA GLY A 608 9.62 -37.27 -18.26
C GLY A 608 9.34 -37.51 -19.76
N PRO A 609 10.09 -36.87 -20.67
CA PRO A 609 9.90 -37.06 -22.10
C PRO A 609 10.05 -38.53 -22.50
N GLY A 610 8.96 -39.16 -22.95
CA GLY A 610 8.94 -40.57 -23.40
C GLY A 610 8.22 -41.57 -22.50
N SER A 611 7.52 -41.12 -21.45
CA SER A 611 6.51 -41.90 -20.71
C SER A 611 5.23 -42.15 -21.49
#